data_AF-T1GV47-F1
#
_entry.id   AF-T1GV47-F1
#
_cell.length_a   1.000
_cell.length_b   1.000
_cell.length_c   1.000
_cell.angle_alpha   90.00
_cell.angle_beta   90.00
_cell.angle_gamma   90.00
#
_symmetry.space_group_name_H-M   'P 1'
#
loop_
_entity.id
_entity.type
_entity.pdbx_description
1 polymer ?
#
loop_
_entity_poly.entity_id
_entity_poly.type
_entity_poly.pdbx_seq_one_letter_code
_entity_poly.pdbx_strand_id
1 'polypeptide(L)'
;MSRNKHSENQSRHESAKSEEITITQSEFEQIEKAFKNDEFKKLFFDYCEEIQDPENRKIYEQEIIQLEAERGVDVTFINPEPGFVLKTSVDGATTCFINIAKCDKIEKPSNQVKDKGLVWSIPYSQSPPRRDYHDKQKCLVYDVVFHPDAILLAERNEALRKHVIEVALDAIEREFKVKLDRTNVKPSKLKFKDYVRELEVKDEAYPSVYSKEYQREQGEISRENVENYQTLSVK
;
A
#
# COMPACT_ATOMS: atom_id res chain seq x y z
N MET A 1 -12.22 11.25 55.54
CA MET A 1 -13.37 11.04 54.62
C MET A 1 -12.85 10.48 53.33
N SER A 2 -12.81 9.15 53.21
CA SER A 2 -12.47 8.44 51.99
C SER A 2 -13.71 8.30 51.12
N ARG A 3 -13.61 8.66 49.84
CA ARG A 3 -14.53 8.23 48.78
C ARG A 3 -13.72 7.86 47.54
N ASN A 4 -14.29 6.92 46.80
CA ASN A 4 -13.64 5.88 46.04
C ASN A 4 -14.10 5.97 44.56
N LYS A 5 -13.28 5.41 43.66
CA LYS A 5 -13.58 4.88 42.30
C LYS A 5 -13.91 5.87 41.17
N HIS A 6 -13.07 5.84 40.12
CA HIS A 6 -13.44 5.23 38.83
C HIS A 6 -12.21 4.61 38.16
N SER A 7 -12.38 3.33 37.80
CA SER A 7 -11.54 2.48 36.97
C SER A 7 -11.78 2.74 35.48
N GLU A 8 -10.98 2.07 34.64
CA GLU A 8 -11.12 1.88 33.18
C GLU A 8 -10.54 3.02 32.32
N ASN A 9 -9.78 2.80 31.24
CA ASN A 9 -9.65 1.60 30.42
C ASN A 9 -8.28 1.62 29.70
N GLN A 10 -7.49 0.56 29.89
CA GLN A 10 -6.33 0.25 29.06
C GLN A 10 -6.83 -0.18 27.68
N SER A 11 -6.79 0.70 26.68
CA SER A 11 -6.99 0.26 25.28
C SER A 11 -5.64 -0.17 24.71
N ARG A 12 -5.45 -1.50 24.70
CA ARG A 12 -4.44 -2.20 23.92
C ARG A 12 -4.65 -1.87 22.45
N HIS A 13 -3.80 -1.03 21.88
CA HIS A 13 -3.61 -1.03 20.44
C HIS A 13 -2.71 -2.22 20.09
N GLU A 14 -3.32 -3.35 19.74
CA GLU A 14 -2.65 -4.42 19.01
C GLU A 14 -2.24 -3.85 17.65
N SER A 15 -1.01 -3.32 17.62
CA SER A 15 -0.24 -3.09 16.40
C SER A 15 -0.25 -4.40 15.62
N ALA A 16 -0.82 -4.39 14.41
CA ALA A 16 -0.68 -5.50 13.48
C ALA A 16 0.82 -5.73 13.28
N LYS A 17 1.33 -6.70 14.03
CA LYS A 17 2.72 -7.10 14.06
C LYS A 17 2.98 -7.69 12.68
N SER A 18 3.53 -6.89 11.78
CA SER A 18 4.26 -7.39 10.62
C SER A 18 5.31 -8.33 11.21
N GLU A 19 5.05 -9.64 11.15
CA GLU A 19 5.98 -10.66 11.59
C GLU A 19 7.27 -10.42 10.80
N GLU A 20 8.31 -9.94 11.49
CA GLU A 20 9.64 -9.88 10.88
C GLU A 20 9.95 -11.30 10.46
N ILE A 21 10.01 -11.56 9.15
CA ILE A 21 10.33 -12.88 8.61
C ILE A 21 11.77 -13.19 9.04
N THR A 22 11.92 -13.90 10.15
CA THR A 22 13.21 -14.37 10.64
C THR A 22 13.49 -15.71 9.98
N ILE A 23 14.13 -15.67 8.81
CA ILE A 23 14.57 -16.89 8.13
C ILE A 23 15.67 -17.52 8.97
N THR A 24 15.41 -18.69 9.52
CA THR A 24 16.40 -19.49 10.24
C THR A 24 17.45 -20.02 9.27
N GLN A 25 18.65 -20.31 9.77
CA GLN A 25 19.72 -20.86 8.93
C GLN A 25 19.30 -22.19 8.26
N SER A 26 18.53 -23.03 8.95
CA SER A 26 18.00 -24.27 8.39
C SER A 26 16.99 -24.04 7.27
N GLU A 27 16.11 -23.04 7.39
CA GLU A 27 15.17 -22.68 6.32
C GLU A 27 15.92 -22.13 5.10
N PHE A 28 16.95 -21.31 5.32
CA PHE A 28 17.79 -20.81 4.24
C PHE A 28 18.50 -21.95 3.49
N GLU A 29 19.09 -22.89 4.21
CA GLU A 29 19.77 -24.06 3.62
C GLU A 29 18.77 -24.97 2.87
N GLN A 30 17.54 -25.10 3.37
CA GLN A 30 16.48 -25.85 2.69
C GLN A 30 16.03 -25.16 1.39
N ILE A 31 15.85 -23.83 1.42
CA ILE A 31 15.57 -23.02 0.22
C ILE A 31 16.71 -23.16 -0.77
N GLU A 32 17.97 -23.02 -0.33
CA GLU A 32 19.15 -23.15 -1.19
C GLU A 32 19.22 -24.55 -1.84
N LYS A 33 18.85 -25.60 -1.10
CA LYS A 33 18.80 -26.96 -1.61
C LYS A 33 17.65 -27.16 -2.61
N ALA A 34 16.48 -26.57 -2.37
CA ALA A 34 15.35 -26.60 -3.32
C ALA A 34 15.72 -25.90 -4.63
N PHE A 35 16.39 -24.74 -4.56
CA PHE A 35 16.95 -24.04 -5.72
C PHE A 35 18.14 -24.73 -6.37
N LYS A 36 18.60 -25.90 -5.90
CA LYS A 36 19.56 -26.75 -6.64
C LYS A 36 18.86 -27.84 -7.46
N ASN A 37 17.58 -28.11 -7.19
CA ASN A 37 16.78 -29.03 -7.99
C ASN A 37 16.27 -28.32 -9.25
N ASP A 38 16.64 -28.82 -10.42
CA ASP A 38 16.28 -28.21 -11.71
C ASP A 38 14.78 -28.32 -12.02
N GLU A 39 14.09 -29.35 -11.51
CA GLU A 39 12.63 -29.47 -11.62
C GLU A 39 11.92 -28.39 -10.79
N PHE A 40 12.37 -28.16 -9.56
CA PHE A 40 11.83 -27.10 -8.70
C PHE A 40 12.09 -25.72 -9.30
N LYS A 41 13.30 -25.46 -9.81
CA LYS A 41 13.60 -24.20 -10.51
C LYS A 41 12.65 -23.99 -11.67
N LYS A 42 12.49 -25.02 -12.52
CA LYS A 42 11.65 -24.92 -13.70
C LYS A 42 10.20 -24.61 -13.31
N LEU A 43 9.63 -25.38 -12.37
CA LEU A 43 8.28 -25.15 -11.89
C LEU A 43 8.11 -23.75 -11.25
N PHE A 44 9.11 -23.30 -10.49
CA PHE A 44 9.12 -21.96 -9.89
C PHE A 44 9.18 -20.85 -10.94
N PHE A 45 10.00 -21.00 -11.99
CA PHE A 45 10.06 -20.07 -13.10
C PHE A 45 8.77 -20.06 -13.91
N ASP A 46 8.23 -21.23 -14.25
CA ASP A 46 6.96 -21.37 -14.97
C ASP A 46 5.84 -20.66 -14.18
N TYR A 47 5.78 -20.83 -12.85
CA TYR A 47 4.83 -20.12 -11.97
C TYR A 47 5.07 -18.60 -11.93
N CYS A 48 6.33 -18.16 -11.82
CA CYS A 48 6.66 -16.73 -11.86
C CYS A 48 6.28 -16.09 -13.20
N GLU A 49 6.50 -16.78 -14.31
CA GLU A 49 6.09 -16.34 -15.64
C GLU A 49 4.57 -16.30 -15.77
N GLU A 50 3.86 -17.31 -15.25
CA GLU A 50 2.40 -17.38 -15.27
C GLU A 50 1.75 -16.20 -14.51
N ILE A 51 2.30 -15.81 -13.35
CA ILE A 51 1.81 -14.66 -12.59
C ILE A 51 2.18 -13.32 -13.23
N GLN A 52 3.34 -13.26 -13.89
CA GLN A 52 3.80 -12.03 -14.55
C GLN A 52 3.14 -11.83 -15.92
N ASP A 53 2.45 -12.84 -16.46
CA ASP A 53 1.74 -12.74 -17.72
C ASP A 53 0.60 -11.72 -17.62
N PRO A 54 0.64 -10.63 -18.40
CA PRO A 54 -0.41 -9.62 -18.39
C PRO A 54 -1.79 -10.16 -18.80
N GLU A 55 -1.88 -11.25 -19.57
CA GLU A 55 -3.16 -11.86 -19.94
C GLU A 55 -3.78 -12.62 -18.76
N ASN A 56 -2.99 -13.41 -18.03
CA ASN A 56 -3.47 -14.10 -16.83
C ASN A 56 -3.89 -13.11 -15.74
N ARG A 57 -3.13 -12.02 -15.59
CA ARG A 57 -3.48 -10.94 -14.67
C ARG A 57 -4.83 -10.32 -15.00
N LYS A 58 -5.11 -10.04 -16.29
CA LYS A 58 -6.41 -9.49 -16.70
C LYS A 58 -7.56 -10.45 -16.43
N ILE A 59 -7.37 -11.75 -16.64
CA ILE A 59 -8.38 -12.77 -16.34
C ILE A 59 -8.68 -12.76 -14.85
N TYR A 60 -7.64 -12.78 -14.02
CA TYR A 60 -7.78 -12.71 -12.56
C TYR A 60 -8.48 -11.42 -12.09
N GLU A 61 -8.11 -10.26 -12.65
CA GLU A 61 -8.78 -8.99 -12.38
C GLU A 61 -10.27 -9.04 -12.74
N GLN A 62 -10.61 -9.63 -13.90
CA GLN A 62 -11.99 -9.79 -14.34
C GLN A 62 -12.80 -10.72 -13.42
N GLU A 63 -12.20 -11.83 -12.98
CA GLU A 63 -12.83 -12.75 -12.04
C GLU A 63 -13.11 -12.07 -10.69
N ILE A 64 -12.18 -11.28 -10.17
CA ILE A 64 -12.43 -10.52 -8.93
C ILE A 64 -13.54 -9.48 -9.12
N ILE A 65 -13.50 -8.71 -10.22
CA ILE A 65 -14.54 -7.72 -10.50
C ILE A 65 -15.92 -8.39 -10.54
N GLN A 66 -16.03 -9.53 -11.20
CA GLN A 66 -17.27 -10.28 -11.29
C GLN A 66 -17.75 -10.75 -9.91
N LEU A 67 -16.86 -11.34 -9.10
CA LEU A 67 -17.20 -11.85 -7.77
C LEU A 67 -17.61 -10.73 -6.80
N GLU A 68 -16.94 -9.59 -6.84
CA GLU A 68 -17.27 -8.45 -5.99
C GLU A 68 -18.55 -7.73 -6.48
N ALA A 69 -18.77 -7.66 -7.80
CA ALA A 69 -20.02 -7.17 -8.37
C ALA A 69 -21.22 -8.05 -7.99
N GLU A 70 -21.05 -9.37 -7.92
CA GLU A 70 -22.07 -10.30 -7.38
C GLU A 70 -22.40 -10.02 -5.91
N ARG A 71 -21.45 -9.43 -5.17
CA ARG A 71 -21.63 -8.98 -3.78
C ARG A 71 -22.15 -7.54 -3.68
N GLY A 72 -22.36 -6.87 -4.82
CA GLY A 72 -22.86 -5.50 -4.92
C GLY A 72 -21.78 -4.41 -4.85
N VAL A 73 -20.50 -4.79 -4.83
CA VAL A 73 -19.36 -3.87 -4.71
C VAL A 73 -18.75 -3.63 -6.09
N ASP A 74 -18.61 -2.36 -6.50
CA ASP A 74 -17.85 -2.03 -7.70
C ASP A 74 -16.35 -1.93 -7.38
N VAL A 75 -15.53 -2.65 -8.16
CA VAL A 75 -14.10 -2.77 -7.92
C VAL A 75 -13.33 -2.27 -9.13
N THR A 76 -12.46 -1.30 -8.89
CA THR A 76 -11.51 -0.81 -9.89
C THR A 76 -10.09 -1.03 -9.43
N PHE A 77 -9.36 -1.86 -10.18
CA PHE A 77 -7.93 -2.08 -9.98
C PHE A 77 -7.10 -0.90 -10.47
N ILE A 78 -6.30 -0.29 -9.61
CA ILE A 78 -5.41 0.82 -9.95
C ILE A 78 -3.99 0.28 -10.07
N ASN A 79 -3.41 0.47 -11.26
CA ASN A 79 -2.06 0.11 -11.61
C ASN A 79 -1.22 1.38 -11.79
N PRO A 80 -0.54 1.86 -10.72
CA PRO A 80 0.09 3.17 -10.75
C PRO A 80 1.43 3.13 -11.49
N GLU A 81 1.63 4.08 -12.39
CA GLU A 81 2.92 4.35 -12.99
C GLU A 81 3.73 5.33 -12.11
N PRO A 82 5.07 5.19 -12.09
CA PRO A 82 5.94 6.15 -11.40
C PRO A 82 5.79 7.60 -11.89
N GLY A 83 5.68 8.54 -10.94
CA GLY A 83 5.80 9.98 -11.18
C GLY A 83 7.09 10.54 -10.60
N PHE A 84 7.07 10.89 -9.31
CA PHE A 84 8.26 11.36 -8.58
C PHE A 84 8.20 10.98 -7.10
N VAL A 85 9.34 11.04 -6.40
CA VAL A 85 9.43 10.64 -4.99
C VAL A 85 9.81 11.83 -4.12
N LEU A 86 9.16 11.96 -2.98
CA LEU A 86 9.52 12.88 -1.90
C LEU A 86 10.19 12.12 -0.77
N LYS A 87 11.13 12.77 -0.09
CA LYS A 87 11.76 12.28 1.14
C LYS A 87 11.45 13.26 2.26
N THR A 88 10.98 12.75 3.39
CA THR A 88 10.80 13.51 4.63
C THR A 88 10.98 12.58 5.84
N SER A 89 10.51 12.99 7.02
CA SER A 89 10.45 12.16 8.22
C SER A 89 9.03 12.15 8.78
N VAL A 90 8.69 11.05 9.44
CA VAL A 90 7.44 10.88 10.19
C VAL A 90 7.73 10.87 11.68
N ASP A 91 6.90 11.61 12.41
CA ASP A 91 6.96 11.82 13.87
C ASP A 91 8.35 12.24 14.36
N GLY A 92 9.12 12.92 13.50
CA GLY A 92 10.49 13.40 13.78
C GLY A 92 11.55 12.32 13.95
N ALA A 93 11.23 11.04 13.71
CA ALA A 93 12.12 9.92 14.03
C ALA A 93 12.45 9.04 12.83
N THR A 94 11.46 8.66 12.03
CA THR A 94 11.65 7.67 10.96
C THR A 94 11.68 8.37 9.61
N THR A 95 12.71 8.12 8.81
CA THR A 95 12.73 8.60 7.42
C THR A 95 11.57 7.97 6.66
N CYS A 96 10.83 8.76 5.89
CA CYS A 96 9.82 8.24 4.99
C CYS A 96 9.98 8.76 3.56
N PHE A 97 9.53 7.93 2.63
CA PHE A 97 9.44 8.22 1.21
C PHE A 97 7.98 8.26 0.81
N ILE A 98 7.62 9.23 -0.01
CA ILE A 98 6.27 9.37 -0.56
C ILE A 98 6.39 9.26 -2.06
N ASN A 99 5.88 8.17 -2.60
CA ASN A 99 5.78 7.92 -4.02
C ASN A 99 4.55 8.66 -4.55
N ILE A 100 4.77 9.66 -5.39
CA ILE A 100 3.72 10.33 -6.16
C ILE A 100 3.62 9.61 -7.50
N ALA A 101 2.58 8.78 -7.63
CA ALA A 101 2.32 7.94 -8.79
C ALA A 101 1.15 8.48 -9.62
N LYS A 102 0.97 7.92 -10.82
CA LYS A 102 -0.10 8.30 -11.75
C LYS A 102 -0.89 7.10 -12.24
N CYS A 103 -2.21 7.23 -12.34
CA CYS A 103 -3.09 6.23 -12.95
C CYS A 103 -4.30 6.93 -13.58
N ASP A 104 -4.64 6.59 -14.82
CA ASP A 104 -5.75 7.16 -15.58
C ASP A 104 -7.13 6.80 -15.02
N LYS A 105 -7.20 5.77 -14.16
CA LYS A 105 -8.41 5.38 -13.41
C LYS A 105 -8.76 6.34 -12.26
N ILE A 106 -7.85 7.24 -11.87
CA ILE A 106 -8.15 8.29 -10.89
C ILE A 106 -8.91 9.43 -11.56
N GLU A 107 -9.88 10.04 -10.88
CA GLU A 107 -10.60 11.20 -11.42
C GLU A 107 -9.65 12.37 -11.75
N LYS A 108 -9.91 13.03 -12.88
CA LYS A 108 -9.10 14.17 -13.37
C LYS A 108 -9.13 15.35 -12.40
N PRO A 109 -8.02 16.10 -12.27
CA PRO A 109 -8.04 17.34 -11.52
C PRO A 109 -8.99 18.33 -12.19
N SER A 110 -9.78 19.03 -11.39
CA SER A 110 -10.69 20.07 -11.86
C SER A 110 -10.45 21.36 -11.10
N ASN A 111 -10.87 22.49 -11.66
CA ASN A 111 -10.80 23.76 -10.98
C ASN A 111 -12.08 24.57 -11.19
N GLN A 112 -12.38 25.42 -10.21
CA GLN A 112 -13.50 26.35 -10.23
C GLN A 112 -13.00 27.73 -9.86
N VAL A 113 -13.44 28.73 -10.63
CA VAL A 113 -13.22 30.14 -10.29
C VAL A 113 -14.20 30.51 -9.18
N LYS A 114 -13.68 30.99 -8.05
CA LYS A 114 -14.46 31.58 -6.96
C LYS A 114 -14.05 33.05 -6.76
N ASP A 115 -14.83 33.78 -5.98
CA ASP A 115 -14.68 35.25 -5.78
C ASP A 115 -13.27 35.69 -5.30
N LYS A 116 -12.47 34.78 -4.75
CA LYS A 116 -11.09 35.03 -4.25
C LYS A 116 -10.00 34.20 -4.93
N GLY A 117 -10.25 33.70 -6.14
CA GLY A 117 -9.25 33.01 -6.95
C GLY A 117 -9.70 31.63 -7.42
N LEU A 118 -8.73 30.80 -7.80
CA LEU A 118 -8.97 29.50 -8.40
C LEU A 118 -8.90 28.41 -7.32
N VAL A 119 -9.95 27.61 -7.19
CA VAL A 119 -9.99 26.45 -6.27
C VAL A 119 -9.79 25.19 -7.09
N TRP A 120 -8.79 24.39 -6.71
CA TRP A 120 -8.50 23.10 -7.33
C TRP A 120 -9.14 21.96 -6.52
N SER A 121 -9.68 20.98 -7.24
CA SER A 121 -9.98 19.64 -6.74
C SER A 121 -8.97 18.69 -7.38
N ILE A 122 -8.19 17.99 -6.54
CA ILE A 122 -7.18 17.03 -6.99
C ILE A 122 -7.49 15.68 -6.34
N PRO A 123 -8.30 14.83 -7.01
CA PRO A 123 -8.61 13.49 -6.54
C PRO A 123 -7.35 12.62 -6.46
N TYR A 124 -7.33 11.69 -5.51
CA TYR A 124 -6.24 10.74 -5.31
C TYR A 124 -6.73 9.43 -4.73
N SER A 125 -5.91 8.39 -4.90
CA SER A 125 -5.98 7.15 -4.14
C SER A 125 -4.67 6.97 -3.36
N GLN A 126 -4.70 6.22 -2.27
CA GLN A 126 -3.51 5.97 -1.46
C GLN A 126 -3.46 4.52 -0.98
N SER A 127 -2.25 3.98 -0.89
CA SER A 127 -2.02 2.65 -0.34
C SER A 127 -1.78 2.70 1.17
N PRO A 128 -2.01 1.61 1.90
CA PRO A 128 -1.44 1.44 3.24
C PRO A 128 0.09 1.65 3.23
N PRO A 129 0.67 2.17 4.33
CA PRO A 129 2.10 2.37 4.43
C PRO A 129 2.86 1.05 4.41
N ARG A 130 4.05 1.06 3.81
CA ARG A 130 4.96 -0.09 3.79
C ARG A 130 6.23 0.23 4.57
N ARG A 131 6.77 -0.80 5.23
CA ARG A 131 8.11 -0.75 5.83
C ARG A 131 9.14 -1.18 4.80
N ASP A 132 10.25 -0.47 4.73
CA ASP A 132 11.31 -0.70 3.76
C ASP A 132 12.67 -0.30 4.37
N TYR A 133 13.77 -0.54 3.68
CA TYR A 133 15.11 -0.12 4.04
C TYR A 133 15.69 0.84 2.99
N HIS A 134 16.31 1.91 3.46
CA HIS A 134 17.11 2.81 2.64
C HIS A 134 18.46 2.99 3.32
N ASP A 135 19.55 2.68 2.61
CA ASP A 135 20.91 2.73 3.14
C ASP A 135 21.07 2.00 4.48
N LYS A 136 20.49 0.80 4.57
CA LYS A 136 20.45 -0.08 5.77
C LYS A 136 19.68 0.49 6.97
N GLN A 137 18.96 1.60 6.80
CA GLN A 137 18.08 2.17 7.82
C GLN A 137 16.61 1.88 7.49
N LYS A 138 15.84 1.53 8.51
CA LYS A 138 14.38 1.33 8.39
C LYS A 138 13.73 2.65 7.95
N CYS A 139 12.83 2.58 6.98
CA CYS A 139 12.05 3.69 6.47
C CYS A 139 10.61 3.27 6.19
N LEU A 140 9.72 4.26 6.05
CA LEU A 140 8.33 4.04 5.64
C LEU A 140 8.12 4.54 4.21
N VAL A 141 7.31 3.84 3.43
CA VAL A 141 6.94 4.20 2.07
C VAL A 141 5.44 4.39 2.00
N TYR A 142 5.02 5.55 1.52
CA TYR A 142 3.63 5.88 1.25
C TYR A 142 3.44 6.03 -0.26
N ASP A 143 2.39 5.44 -0.83
CA ASP A 143 2.03 5.69 -2.22
C ASP A 143 0.78 6.54 -2.28
N VAL A 144 0.85 7.64 -3.02
CA VAL A 144 -0.29 8.49 -3.36
C VAL A 144 -0.37 8.57 -4.88
N VAL A 145 -1.50 8.15 -5.42
CA VAL A 145 -1.75 8.00 -6.84
C VAL A 145 -2.71 9.09 -7.29
N PHE A 146 -2.31 9.86 -8.30
CA PHE A 146 -3.11 10.92 -8.91
C PHE A 146 -3.46 10.58 -10.36
N HIS A 147 -4.36 11.33 -10.97
CA HIS A 147 -4.53 11.26 -12.43
C HIS A 147 -3.28 11.85 -13.14
N PRO A 148 -2.81 11.29 -14.28
CA PRO A 148 -1.66 11.79 -15.04
C PRO A 148 -1.71 13.29 -15.34
N ASP A 149 -2.88 13.84 -15.65
CA ASP A 149 -3.08 15.29 -15.89
C ASP A 149 -2.65 16.14 -14.67
N ALA A 150 -2.87 15.68 -13.43
CA ALA A 150 -2.45 16.41 -12.23
C ALA A 150 -0.93 16.48 -12.12
N ILE A 151 -0.24 15.39 -12.49
CA ILE A 151 1.22 15.33 -12.50
C ILE A 151 1.79 16.21 -13.62
N LEU A 152 1.22 16.16 -14.83
CA LEU A 152 1.61 17.02 -15.94
C LEU A 152 1.42 18.51 -15.62
N LEU A 153 0.33 18.86 -14.94
CA LEU A 153 0.09 20.23 -14.45
C LEU A 153 1.12 20.65 -13.41
N ALA A 154 1.47 19.75 -12.48
CA ALA A 154 2.52 19.98 -11.48
C ALA A 154 3.93 20.14 -12.08
N GLU A 155 4.22 19.50 -13.21
CA GLU A 155 5.50 19.69 -13.90
C GLU A 155 5.64 21.10 -14.52
N ARG A 156 4.52 21.69 -14.93
CA ARG A 156 4.49 22.98 -15.66
C ARG A 156 4.20 24.18 -14.75
N ASN A 157 3.65 23.97 -13.57
CA ASN A 157 3.23 25.04 -12.66
C ASN A 157 3.64 24.69 -11.22
N GLU A 158 4.57 25.48 -10.67
CA GLU A 158 5.12 25.28 -9.32
C GLU A 158 4.08 25.43 -8.21
N ALA A 159 3.10 26.33 -8.36
CA ALA A 159 2.03 26.49 -7.39
C ALA A 159 1.12 25.25 -7.34
N LEU A 160 0.81 24.67 -8.50
CA LEU A 160 0.08 23.40 -8.63
C LEU A 160 0.91 22.23 -8.10
N ARG A 161 2.22 22.21 -8.37
CA ARG A 161 3.13 21.20 -7.82
C ARG A 161 3.09 21.21 -6.30
N LYS A 162 3.20 22.39 -5.69
CA LYS A 162 3.09 22.54 -4.25
C LYS A 162 1.74 22.05 -3.78
N HIS A 163 0.65 22.36 -4.49
CA HIS A 163 -0.68 21.91 -4.11
C HIS A 163 -0.83 20.38 -4.16
N VAL A 164 -0.34 19.70 -5.21
CA VAL A 164 -0.31 18.22 -5.29
C VAL A 164 0.46 17.62 -4.13
N ILE A 165 1.62 18.22 -3.78
CA ILE A 165 2.43 17.77 -2.65
C ILE A 165 1.67 17.95 -1.33
N GLU A 166 1.07 19.12 -1.08
CA GLU A 166 0.28 19.36 0.14
C GLU A 166 -0.90 18.39 0.25
N VAL A 167 -1.62 18.13 -0.85
CA VAL A 167 -2.72 17.14 -0.87
C VAL A 167 -2.22 15.74 -0.49
N ALA A 168 -1.06 15.32 -0.99
CA ALA A 168 -0.46 14.04 -0.63
C ALA A 168 -0.06 13.98 0.86
N LEU A 169 0.54 15.04 1.39
CA LEU A 169 0.92 15.12 2.80
C LEU A 169 -0.33 15.09 3.71
N ASP A 170 -1.34 15.89 3.38
CA ASP A 170 -2.62 15.94 4.09
C ASP A 170 -3.32 14.58 4.10
N ALA A 171 -3.30 13.87 2.96
CA ALA A 171 -3.87 12.53 2.83
C ALA A 171 -3.26 11.54 3.83
N ILE A 172 -1.92 11.50 3.87
CA ILE A 172 -1.14 10.59 4.71
C ILE A 172 -1.35 10.91 6.19
N GLU A 173 -1.23 12.18 6.58
CA GLU A 173 -1.40 12.58 7.97
C GLU A 173 -2.82 12.31 8.46
N ARG A 174 -3.83 12.58 7.61
CA ARG A 174 -5.24 12.39 7.99
C ARG A 174 -5.62 10.93 8.13
N GLU A 175 -5.19 10.06 7.21
CA GLU A 175 -5.57 8.64 7.24
C GLU A 175 -4.82 7.89 8.33
N PHE A 176 -3.48 8.01 8.33
CA PHE A 176 -2.63 7.19 9.19
C PHE A 176 -2.39 7.82 10.56
N LYS A 177 -2.93 9.03 10.81
CA LYS A 177 -2.82 9.76 12.08
C LYS A 177 -1.37 10.00 12.50
N VAL A 178 -0.51 10.27 11.52
CA VAL A 178 0.91 10.56 11.69
C VAL A 178 1.21 12.03 11.47
N LYS A 179 2.38 12.52 11.88
CA LYS A 179 2.86 13.87 11.54
C LYS A 179 4.08 13.81 10.64
N LEU A 180 4.00 14.43 9.46
CA LEU A 180 5.12 14.54 8.54
C LEU A 180 5.88 15.85 8.78
N ASP A 181 7.20 15.82 8.62
CA ASP A 181 8.01 17.04 8.64
C ASP A 181 7.83 17.81 7.33
N ARG A 182 6.84 18.71 7.31
CA ARG A 182 6.53 19.57 6.16
C ARG A 182 7.64 20.56 5.82
N THR A 183 8.52 20.88 6.77
CA THR A 183 9.61 21.85 6.55
C THR A 183 10.81 21.23 5.85
N ASN A 184 10.94 19.90 5.91
CA ASN A 184 12.06 19.15 5.36
C ASN A 184 11.66 18.22 4.21
N VAL A 185 10.54 18.50 3.53
CA VAL A 185 10.12 17.76 2.33
C VAL A 185 11.07 18.08 1.19
N LYS A 186 11.78 17.06 0.69
CA LYS A 186 12.77 17.20 -0.38
C LYS A 186 12.46 16.25 -1.53
N PRO A 187 12.64 16.68 -2.79
CA PRO A 187 12.59 15.74 -3.91
C PRO A 187 13.73 14.72 -3.77
N SER A 188 13.41 13.45 -3.96
CA SER A 188 14.38 12.36 -3.98
C SER A 188 14.94 12.16 -5.40
N LYS A 189 16.18 11.68 -5.50
CA LYS A 189 16.76 11.23 -6.79
C LYS A 189 16.17 9.91 -7.26
N LEU A 190 15.46 9.20 -6.39
CA LEU A 190 14.77 7.97 -6.73
C LEU A 190 13.59 8.30 -7.64
N LYS A 191 13.47 7.59 -8.77
CA LYS A 191 12.29 7.67 -9.63
C LYS A 191 11.07 7.06 -8.94
N PHE A 192 11.32 6.03 -8.14
CA PHE A 192 10.30 5.31 -7.40
C PHE A 192 10.93 4.46 -6.29
N LYS A 193 10.30 4.38 -5.12
CA LYS A 193 10.73 3.48 -4.04
C LYS A 193 9.88 2.21 -4.10
N ASP A 194 10.42 1.19 -4.77
CA ASP A 194 9.94 -0.20 -4.87
C ASP A 194 8.70 -0.48 -5.76
N TYR A 195 8.21 -1.73 -5.86
CA TYR A 195 7.00 -2.02 -6.65
C TYR A 195 5.75 -1.35 -6.03
N VAL A 196 4.92 -0.72 -6.87
CA VAL A 196 3.60 -0.25 -6.44
C VAL A 196 2.71 -1.45 -6.27
N ARG A 197 2.08 -1.56 -5.09
CA ARG A 197 0.99 -2.53 -4.97
C ARG A 197 -0.18 -2.02 -5.77
N GLU A 198 -0.71 -2.89 -6.61
CA GLU A 198 -2.03 -2.70 -7.18
C GLU A 198 -3.01 -2.36 -6.07
N LEU A 199 -3.76 -1.28 -6.29
CA LEU A 199 -4.76 -0.82 -5.31
C LEU A 199 -6.12 -1.25 -5.82
N GLU A 200 -6.83 -1.95 -4.97
CA GLU A 200 -8.24 -2.21 -5.17
C GLU A 200 -9.01 -1.00 -4.63
N VAL A 201 -9.63 -0.24 -5.53
CA VAL A 201 -10.59 0.79 -5.12
C VAL A 201 -11.97 0.17 -5.20
N LYS A 202 -12.59 0.04 -4.03
CA LYS A 202 -13.99 -0.36 -3.87
C LYS A 202 -14.83 0.92 -3.84
N ASP A 203 -15.72 1.10 -4.80
CA ASP A 203 -16.61 2.25 -4.86
C ASP A 203 -17.94 1.92 -4.17
N GLU A 204 -18.16 2.48 -2.97
CA GLU A 204 -19.42 2.35 -2.21
C GLU A 204 -19.62 3.52 -1.21
N ALA A 205 -19.37 4.79 -1.54
CA ALA A 205 -19.66 5.93 -0.63
C ALA A 205 -19.15 5.86 0.86
N TYR A 206 -18.21 4.94 1.20
CA TYR A 206 -17.54 4.61 2.49
C TYR A 206 -18.38 3.89 3.60
N PRO A 207 -17.82 2.96 4.42
CA PRO A 207 -16.44 2.95 4.97
C PRO A 207 -15.65 1.61 5.06
N SER A 208 -14.35 1.81 5.35
CA SER A 208 -13.17 0.92 5.44
C SER A 208 -13.16 -0.19 6.51
N VAL A 209 -14.26 -0.89 6.74
CA VAL A 209 -14.33 -1.95 7.78
C VAL A 209 -13.76 -3.30 7.30
N TYR A 210 -13.82 -3.59 6.00
CA TYR A 210 -13.65 -4.95 5.47
C TYR A 210 -12.21 -5.44 5.23
N SER A 211 -11.20 -4.55 5.25
CA SER A 211 -9.80 -4.98 5.12
C SER A 211 -9.31 -5.81 6.33
N LYS A 212 -9.98 -5.71 7.48
CA LYS A 212 -9.64 -6.50 8.67
C LYS A 212 -10.20 -7.92 8.64
N GLU A 213 -11.39 -8.12 8.08
CA GLU A 213 -12.00 -9.45 7.98
C GLU A 213 -11.33 -10.30 6.90
N TYR A 214 -10.98 -9.70 5.75
CA TYR A 214 -10.21 -10.40 4.71
C TYR A 214 -8.81 -10.82 5.17
N GLN A 215 -8.13 -10.00 5.98
CA GLN A 215 -6.85 -10.42 6.59
C GLN A 215 -7.02 -11.50 7.68
N ARG A 216 -8.20 -11.60 8.28
CA ARG A 216 -8.54 -12.65 9.27
C ARG A 216 -8.80 -13.99 8.59
N GLU A 217 -9.57 -13.97 7.50
CA GLU A 217 -9.88 -15.16 6.71
C GLU A 217 -8.64 -15.73 6.01
N GLN A 218 -7.77 -14.88 5.45
CA GLN A 218 -6.48 -15.35 4.89
C GLN A 218 -5.54 -15.92 5.96
N GLY A 219 -5.60 -15.37 7.19
CA GLY A 219 -4.87 -15.92 8.34
C GLY A 219 -5.44 -17.26 8.83
N GLU A 220 -6.76 -17.46 8.75
CA GLU A 220 -7.43 -18.72 9.11
C GLU A 220 -7.21 -19.80 8.04
N ILE A 221 -7.33 -19.46 6.75
CA ILE A 221 -7.01 -20.34 5.62
C ILE A 221 -5.53 -20.76 5.64
N SER A 222 -4.62 -19.85 6.01
CA SER A 222 -3.20 -20.21 6.18
C SER A 222 -2.97 -21.17 7.35
N ARG A 223 -3.72 -21.04 8.46
CA ARG A 223 -3.57 -21.92 9.63
C ARG A 223 -4.13 -23.31 9.37
N GLU A 224 -5.26 -23.39 8.67
CA GLU A 224 -5.91 -24.64 8.29
C GLU A 224 -5.06 -25.43 7.28
N ASN A 225 -4.38 -24.72 6.36
CA ASN A 225 -3.43 -25.34 5.44
C ASN A 225 -2.16 -25.83 6.18
N VAL A 226 -1.63 -25.09 7.14
CA VAL A 226 -0.44 -25.50 7.92
C VAL A 226 -0.73 -26.73 8.80
N GLU A 227 -1.92 -26.82 9.42
CA GLU A 227 -2.33 -27.98 10.21
C GLU A 227 -2.54 -29.26 9.36
N ASN A 228 -3.04 -29.10 8.13
CA ASN A 228 -3.18 -30.21 7.18
C ASN A 228 -1.83 -30.72 6.64
N TYR A 229 -0.82 -29.85 6.50
CA TYR A 229 0.54 -30.31 6.13
C TYR A 229 1.31 -30.94 7.30
N GLN A 230 0.98 -30.61 8.56
CA GLN A 230 1.59 -31.26 9.73
C GLN A 230 1.02 -32.66 10.02
N THR A 231 -0.19 -32.98 9.59
CA THR A 231 -0.81 -34.30 9.80
C THR A 231 -0.46 -35.35 8.73
N LEU A 232 0.14 -34.95 7.60
CA LEU A 232 0.52 -35.86 6.50
C LEU A 232 1.98 -36.38 6.57
N SER A 233 2.74 -36.05 7.61
CA SER A 233 4.16 -36.45 7.76
C SER A 233 4.41 -37.65 8.68
N VAL A 234 3.39 -38.39 9.13
CA VAL A 234 3.61 -39.61 9.92
C VAL A 234 2.82 -40.78 9.35
N LYS A 235 3.43 -41.50 8.41
CA LYS A 235 3.49 -42.96 8.33
C LYS A 235 4.57 -43.39 7.34
#